data_AF-A0A4Q9GNL0-F1
#
_entry.id   AF-A0A4Q9GNL0-F1
#
_cell.length_a   1.000
_cell.length_b   1.000
_cell.length_c   1.000
_cell.angle_alpha   90.00
_cell.angle_beta   90.00
_cell.angle_gamma   90.00
#
_symmetry.space_group_name_H-M   'P 1'
#
loop_
_entity.id
_entity.type
_entity.pdbx_description
1 polymer ?
#
loop_
_entity_poly.entity_id
_entity_poly.type
_entity_poly.pdbx_seq_one_letter_code
_entity_poly.pdbx_strand_id
1 'polypeptide(L)'
;MHRRRALDTVLRQLAAGDSAGANETAASTSDDTNDPYLLGLLAFGQFMSQDFELSARTAARALDAAADPAALMLARAAAGLAATGWASEGPDTLIAARDDLALLDGTDPDSETFIRYLLAEGALSGGRLRLSGEFLAASPDLSPDFLATDAGPHPFLTIMRIMRVRLHCFQGRITEAIELGEAARELATETRAELLVDATLCLLRGNAAQKGQVREIADWLERALPDPTDHLSSGCYLLVAFGLIATADVARAARFVLLAGGTPGLDKLTILDRALGLEMLVAAAVSDHDLTSAAAWRERALPLLDDRIARPTIERILSRVDLLSGDAASSERFAASAVEHAQEDDRAIEVAEGEIVLARARIALSRRGAASASLEVLARSSVGSGHLAARQSAARELRSIGRRLRPATGSGFDGLSARERAVALLVVEGFGNQAIAAELHLSEHTVQVHVSRVLAAFGVPSRFALAAQLAPLLPQTTDDAAPPPLTPRQHAVVDHIVLGHSNEQISHQLGVSVKTVEKHVSEVFRRWNVASRIGVSRIARTREG
;
A
#
# COMPACT_ATOMS: atom_id res chain seq x y z
N MET A 1 -33.48 14.74 20.69
CA MET A 1 -32.79 14.67 21.99
C MET A 1 -32.57 13.23 22.44
N HIS A 2 -33.60 12.37 22.40
CA HIS A 2 -33.51 10.94 22.74
C HIS A 2 -32.55 10.13 21.84
N ARG A 3 -32.74 10.17 20.51
CA ARG A 3 -31.88 9.48 19.52
C ARG A 3 -30.41 9.89 19.57
N ARG A 4 -30.13 11.19 19.70
CA ARG A 4 -28.77 11.73 19.85
C ARG A 4 -28.07 11.22 21.11
N ARG A 5 -28.79 11.16 22.24
CA ARG A 5 -28.26 10.60 23.49
C ARG A 5 -28.00 9.09 23.39
N ALA A 6 -28.89 8.36 22.74
CA ALA A 6 -28.70 6.94 22.49
C ALA A 6 -27.47 6.70 21.60
N LEU A 7 -27.31 7.47 20.52
CA LEU A 7 -26.13 7.44 19.66
C LEU A 7 -24.83 7.68 20.47
N ASP A 8 -24.77 8.77 21.25
CA ASP A 8 -23.63 9.07 22.13
C ASP A 8 -23.30 7.91 23.08
N THR A 9 -24.30 7.38 23.78
CA THR A 9 -24.08 6.32 24.78
C THR A 9 -23.60 5.03 24.11
N VAL A 10 -24.25 4.61 23.03
CA VAL A 10 -23.89 3.40 22.26
C VAL A 10 -22.46 3.51 21.72
N LEU A 11 -22.08 4.64 21.12
CA LEU A 11 -20.75 4.80 20.55
C LEU A 11 -19.65 4.87 21.63
N ARG A 12 -19.92 5.44 22.81
CA ARG A 12 -18.98 5.38 23.95
C ARG A 12 -18.77 3.97 24.45
N GLN A 13 -19.84 3.20 24.60
CA GLN A 13 -19.76 1.80 25.02
C GLN A 13 -18.97 0.98 24.01
N LEU A 14 -19.24 1.14 22.71
CA LEU A 14 -18.49 0.45 21.65
C LEU A 14 -17.01 0.85 21.60
N ALA A 15 -16.68 2.14 21.78
CA ALA A 15 -15.28 2.58 21.88
C ALA A 15 -14.54 1.95 23.07
N ALA A 16 -15.24 1.81 24.20
CA ALA A 16 -14.74 1.15 25.40
C ALA A 16 -14.71 -0.39 25.30
N GLY A 17 -15.33 -0.99 24.28
CA GLY A 17 -15.40 -2.44 24.11
C GLY A 17 -16.59 -3.13 24.77
N ASP A 18 -17.57 -2.37 25.25
CA ASP A 18 -18.78 -2.87 25.88
C ASP A 18 -19.89 -3.06 24.84
N SER A 19 -19.72 -4.03 23.95
CA SER A 19 -20.72 -4.31 22.90
C SER A 19 -22.04 -4.82 23.48
N ALA A 20 -22.00 -5.52 24.63
CA ALA A 20 -23.21 -5.97 25.32
C ALA A 20 -24.02 -4.79 25.88
N GLY A 21 -23.38 -3.87 26.61
CA GLY A 21 -24.02 -2.67 27.11
C GLY A 21 -24.54 -1.74 26.01
N ALA A 22 -23.82 -1.67 24.88
CA ALA A 22 -24.27 -0.97 23.67
C ALA A 22 -25.58 -1.56 23.13
N ASN A 23 -25.67 -2.89 23.02
CA ASN A 23 -26.88 -3.59 22.59
C ASN A 23 -28.03 -3.38 23.57
N GLU A 24 -27.75 -3.50 24.87
CA GLU A 24 -28.74 -3.26 25.92
C GLU A 24 -29.26 -1.83 25.88
N THR A 25 -28.39 -0.84 25.70
CA THR A 25 -28.79 0.57 25.59
C THR A 25 -29.64 0.79 24.35
N ALA A 26 -29.22 0.31 23.18
CA ALA A 26 -30.00 0.44 21.95
C ALA A 26 -31.39 -0.24 22.05
N ALA A 27 -31.49 -1.38 22.76
CA ALA A 27 -32.76 -2.09 22.98
C ALA A 27 -33.65 -1.48 24.08
N SER A 28 -33.06 -1.04 25.20
CA SER A 28 -33.76 -0.59 26.41
C SER A 28 -34.15 0.88 26.40
N THR A 29 -33.52 1.70 25.55
CA THR A 29 -33.86 3.12 25.38
C THR A 29 -35.23 3.30 24.68
N SER A 30 -36.08 2.28 24.72
CA SER A 30 -37.37 2.24 24.05
C SER A 30 -38.40 1.66 25.02
N ASP A 31 -39.30 2.50 25.53
CA ASP A 31 -40.60 2.01 26.04
C ASP A 31 -41.44 1.41 24.89
N ASP A 32 -41.04 1.70 23.64
CA ASP A 32 -41.61 1.27 22.37
C ASP A 32 -40.51 0.57 21.55
N THR A 33 -40.46 -0.76 21.53
CA THR A 33 -39.46 -1.61 20.82
C THR A 33 -39.46 -1.46 19.28
N ASN A 34 -39.94 -0.33 18.77
CA ASN A 34 -40.29 -0.06 17.39
C ASN A 34 -39.71 1.24 16.81
N ASP A 35 -38.85 2.01 17.52
CA ASP A 35 -38.14 3.13 16.87
C ASP A 35 -37.12 2.58 15.85
N PRO A 36 -37.32 2.76 14.54
CA PRO A 36 -36.43 2.23 13.50
C PRO A 36 -35.00 2.77 13.61
N TYR A 37 -34.80 3.97 14.15
CA TYR A 37 -33.46 4.52 14.36
C TYR A 37 -32.69 3.72 15.44
N LEU A 38 -33.35 3.40 16.55
CA LEU A 38 -32.74 2.60 17.62
C LEU A 38 -32.52 1.14 17.17
N LEU A 39 -33.41 0.59 16.34
CA LEU A 39 -33.17 -0.72 15.69
C LEU A 39 -31.93 -0.68 14.78
N GLY A 40 -31.72 0.41 14.03
CA GLY A 40 -30.50 0.61 13.25
C GLY A 40 -29.23 0.65 14.10
N LEU A 41 -29.26 1.35 15.24
CA LEU A 41 -28.14 1.34 16.21
C LEU A 41 -27.92 -0.03 16.85
N LEU A 42 -29.00 -0.74 17.18
CA LEU A 42 -28.92 -2.09 17.73
C LEU A 42 -28.30 -3.07 16.73
N ALA A 43 -28.70 -2.99 15.46
CA ALA A 43 -28.11 -3.80 14.40
C ALA A 43 -26.60 -3.52 14.26
N PHE A 44 -26.18 -2.26 14.38
CA PHE A 44 -24.76 -1.91 14.42
C PHE A 44 -24.02 -2.51 15.63
N GLY A 45 -24.59 -2.41 16.83
CA GLY A 45 -23.99 -3.02 18.03
C GLY A 45 -23.88 -4.55 17.95
N GLN A 46 -24.88 -5.21 17.35
CA GLN A 46 -24.86 -6.66 17.10
C GLN A 46 -23.79 -7.04 16.09
N PHE A 47 -23.58 -6.24 15.04
CA PHE A 47 -22.47 -6.41 14.12
C PHE A 47 -21.13 -6.29 14.83
N MET A 48 -20.97 -5.27 15.68
CA MET A 48 -19.76 -5.09 16.48
C MET A 48 -19.52 -6.27 17.44
N SER A 49 -20.60 -6.91 17.92
CA SER A 49 -20.55 -8.15 18.72
C SER A 49 -20.28 -9.42 17.90
N GLN A 50 -20.09 -9.30 16.58
CA GLN A 50 -19.87 -10.39 15.62
C GLN A 50 -21.08 -11.35 15.49
N ASP A 51 -22.28 -10.90 15.83
CA ASP A 51 -23.53 -11.62 15.55
C ASP A 51 -24.15 -11.08 14.25
N PHE A 52 -23.56 -11.48 13.13
CA PHE A 52 -23.92 -10.94 11.82
C PHE A 52 -25.32 -11.33 11.36
N GLU A 53 -25.78 -12.54 11.70
CA GLU A 53 -27.13 -12.98 11.38
C GLU A 53 -28.19 -12.17 12.14
N LEU A 54 -28.00 -11.99 13.45
CA LEU A 54 -28.92 -11.18 14.26
C LEU A 54 -28.89 -9.72 13.81
N SER A 55 -27.70 -9.18 13.53
CA SER A 55 -27.53 -7.83 12.98
C SER A 55 -28.33 -7.65 11.68
N ALA A 56 -28.23 -8.58 10.73
CA ALA A 56 -28.95 -8.53 9.47
C ALA A 56 -30.48 -8.57 9.66
N ARG A 57 -30.97 -9.46 10.54
CA ARG A 57 -32.41 -9.56 10.87
C ARG A 57 -32.92 -8.28 11.54
N THR A 58 -32.15 -7.68 12.44
CA THR A 58 -32.50 -6.43 13.12
C THR A 58 -32.50 -5.26 12.13
N ALA A 59 -31.51 -5.18 11.24
CA ALA A 59 -31.45 -4.15 10.21
C ALA A 59 -32.62 -4.23 9.22
N ALA A 60 -33.05 -5.45 8.85
CA ALA A 60 -34.25 -5.65 8.03
C ALA A 60 -35.51 -5.12 8.72
N ARG A 61 -35.69 -5.40 10.02
CA ARG A 61 -36.79 -4.82 10.81
C ARG A 61 -36.72 -3.29 10.88
N ALA A 62 -35.52 -2.73 10.99
CA ALA A 62 -35.32 -1.28 10.98
C ALA A 62 -35.74 -0.66 9.64
N LEU A 63 -35.43 -1.33 8.52
CA LEU A 63 -35.84 -0.91 7.17
C LEU A 63 -37.36 -0.94 7.01
N ASP A 64 -38.01 -2.03 7.43
CA ASP A 64 -39.47 -2.18 7.32
C ASP A 64 -40.24 -1.15 8.15
N ALA A 65 -39.68 -0.74 9.30
CA ALA A 65 -40.30 0.22 10.21
C ALA A 65 -39.90 1.68 9.94
N ALA A 66 -38.95 1.94 9.03
CA ALA A 66 -38.40 3.28 8.81
C ALA A 66 -39.46 4.27 8.31
N ALA A 67 -39.75 5.30 9.11
CA ALA A 67 -40.76 6.31 8.83
C ALA A 67 -40.19 7.71 8.57
N ASP A 68 -38.89 7.92 8.82
CA ASP A 68 -38.21 9.20 8.64
C ASP A 68 -36.84 9.03 7.96
N PRO A 69 -36.30 10.10 7.33
CA PRO A 69 -35.06 10.03 6.55
C PRO A 69 -33.84 9.51 7.32
N ALA A 70 -33.64 9.97 8.57
CA ALA A 70 -32.49 9.57 9.37
C ALA A 70 -32.56 8.08 9.76
N ALA A 71 -33.75 7.61 10.16
CA ALA A 71 -33.96 6.20 10.46
C ALA A 71 -33.80 5.30 9.24
N LEU A 72 -34.34 5.70 8.07
CA LEU A 72 -34.20 4.95 6.83
C LEU A 72 -32.74 4.82 6.40
N MET A 73 -32.00 5.94 6.42
CA MET A 73 -30.60 5.95 6.00
C MET A 73 -29.70 5.19 6.97
N LEU A 74 -29.96 5.26 8.29
CA LEU A 74 -29.27 4.44 9.27
C LEU A 74 -29.58 2.95 9.08
N ALA A 75 -30.83 2.58 8.84
CA ALA A 75 -31.23 1.20 8.60
C ALA A 75 -30.57 0.63 7.33
N ARG A 76 -30.48 1.41 6.25
CA ARG A 76 -29.76 1.02 5.03
C ARG A 76 -28.27 0.83 5.28
N ALA A 77 -27.65 1.72 6.04
CA ALA A 77 -26.24 1.64 6.41
C ALA A 77 -25.96 0.39 7.26
N ALA A 78 -26.79 0.14 8.28
CA ALA A 78 -26.69 -1.04 9.14
C ALA A 78 -26.91 -2.34 8.34
N ALA A 79 -27.91 -2.39 7.46
CA ALA A 79 -28.16 -3.54 6.60
C ALA A 79 -27.00 -3.80 5.64
N GLY A 80 -26.42 -2.72 5.07
CA GLY A 80 -25.29 -2.81 4.17
C GLY A 80 -24.01 -3.30 4.84
N LEU A 81 -23.80 -2.92 6.10
CA LEU A 81 -22.71 -3.44 6.92
C LEU A 81 -22.96 -4.90 7.33
N ALA A 82 -24.17 -5.24 7.79
CA ALA A 82 -24.53 -6.60 8.17
C ALA A 82 -24.37 -7.60 7.01
N ALA A 83 -24.69 -7.17 5.78
CA ALA A 83 -24.49 -7.95 4.56
C ALA A 83 -23.03 -8.37 4.31
N THR A 84 -22.06 -7.71 4.95
CA THR A 84 -20.63 -8.06 4.84
C THR A 84 -20.25 -9.27 5.71
N GLY A 85 -21.04 -9.60 6.74
CA GLY A 85 -20.84 -10.77 7.59
C GLY A 85 -21.88 -11.87 7.39
N TRP A 86 -23.06 -11.52 6.86
CA TRP A 86 -24.14 -12.45 6.59
C TRP A 86 -24.83 -12.08 5.28
N ALA A 87 -24.71 -12.94 4.27
CA ALA A 87 -25.34 -12.70 2.98
C ALA A 87 -26.87 -12.54 3.15
N SER A 88 -27.40 -11.39 2.74
CA SER A 88 -28.83 -11.11 2.77
C SER A 88 -29.43 -11.26 1.37
N GLU A 89 -30.64 -11.82 1.31
CA GLU A 89 -31.47 -11.77 0.11
C GLU A 89 -32.12 -10.38 0.04
N GLY A 90 -31.99 -9.69 -1.10
CA GLY A 90 -32.65 -8.41 -1.29
C GLY A 90 -31.87 -7.42 -2.17
N PRO A 91 -32.42 -6.21 -2.35
CA PRO A 91 -31.74 -5.14 -3.08
C PRO A 91 -30.51 -4.66 -2.32
N ASP A 92 -29.49 -4.19 -3.06
CA ASP A 92 -28.27 -3.63 -2.47
C ASP A 92 -28.57 -2.31 -1.75
N THR A 93 -28.61 -2.36 -0.42
CA THR A 93 -28.99 -1.22 0.42
C THR A 93 -27.98 -0.08 0.38
N LEU A 94 -26.70 -0.36 0.09
CA LEU A 94 -25.70 0.70 -0.04
C LEU A 94 -25.86 1.45 -1.37
N ILE A 95 -26.21 0.76 -2.45
CA ILE A 95 -26.52 1.43 -3.72
C ILE A 95 -27.78 2.29 -3.57
N ALA A 96 -28.83 1.76 -2.95
CA ALA A 96 -30.03 2.54 -2.64
C ALA A 96 -29.72 3.77 -1.76
N ALA A 97 -28.84 3.63 -0.76
CA ALA A 97 -28.42 4.75 0.08
C ALA A 97 -27.58 5.79 -0.66
N ARG A 98 -26.72 5.38 -1.62
CA ARG A 98 -25.97 6.30 -2.46
C ARG A 98 -26.91 7.19 -3.28
N ASP A 99 -27.92 6.60 -3.88
CA ASP A 99 -28.86 7.31 -4.75
C ASP A 99 -29.75 8.28 -3.95
N ASP A 100 -30.01 7.96 -2.68
CA ASP A 100 -30.86 8.75 -1.77
C ASP A 100 -30.06 9.58 -0.75
N LEU A 101 -28.77 9.86 -1.01
CA LEU A 101 -27.89 10.49 0.00
C LEU A 101 -28.35 11.88 0.46
N ALA A 102 -29.07 12.60 -0.40
CA ALA A 102 -29.68 13.91 -0.09
C ALA A 102 -30.78 13.84 0.99
N LEU A 103 -31.29 12.65 1.31
CA LEU A 103 -32.23 12.46 2.43
C LEU A 103 -31.61 12.78 3.79
N LEU A 104 -30.27 12.82 3.89
CA LEU A 104 -29.59 13.22 5.11
C LEU A 104 -29.55 14.74 5.31
N ASP A 105 -29.81 15.53 4.27
CA ASP A 105 -29.74 16.98 4.34
C ASP A 105 -30.79 17.52 5.33
N GLY A 106 -30.33 18.27 6.35
CA GLY A 106 -31.19 18.83 7.38
C GLY A 106 -31.59 17.86 8.50
N THR A 107 -31.02 16.64 8.53
CA THR A 107 -31.09 15.76 9.69
C THR A 107 -30.18 16.27 10.83
N ASP A 108 -30.27 15.62 11.99
CA ASP A 108 -29.39 15.93 13.13
C ASP A 108 -27.91 15.76 12.73
N PRO A 109 -27.02 16.76 12.90
CA PRO A 109 -25.66 16.72 12.36
C PRO A 109 -24.80 15.55 12.85
N ASP A 110 -24.97 15.13 14.10
CA ASP A 110 -24.25 13.98 14.65
C ASP A 110 -24.76 12.68 14.01
N SER A 111 -26.08 12.56 13.84
CA SER A 111 -26.70 11.42 13.15
C SER A 111 -26.27 11.34 11.69
N GLU A 112 -26.28 12.46 10.96
CA GLU A 112 -25.79 12.55 9.58
C GLU A 112 -24.32 12.08 9.48
N THR A 113 -23.46 12.64 10.33
CA THR A 113 -22.02 12.32 10.35
C THR A 113 -21.78 10.84 10.58
N PHE A 114 -22.51 10.24 11.54
CA PHE A 114 -22.39 8.82 11.84
C PHE A 114 -22.94 7.92 10.72
N ILE A 115 -24.09 8.24 10.15
CA ILE A 115 -24.69 7.45 9.06
C ILE A 115 -23.78 7.43 7.83
N ARG A 116 -23.21 8.58 7.45
CA ARG A 116 -22.25 8.67 6.33
C ARG A 116 -21.00 7.84 6.59
N TYR A 117 -20.47 7.86 7.82
CA TYR A 117 -19.39 6.96 8.23
C TYR A 117 -19.79 5.49 8.06
N LEU A 118 -20.97 5.11 8.55
CA LEU A 118 -21.42 3.71 8.54
C LEU A 118 -21.65 3.18 7.13
N LEU A 119 -22.17 4.01 6.21
CA LEU A 119 -22.29 3.70 4.79
C LEU A 119 -20.91 3.43 4.16
N ALA A 120 -19.94 4.29 4.44
CA ALA A 120 -18.57 4.14 3.96
C ALA A 120 -17.87 2.90 4.56
N GLU A 121 -18.06 2.61 5.85
CA GLU A 121 -17.52 1.41 6.52
C GLU A 121 -18.14 0.13 5.95
N GLY A 122 -19.46 0.10 5.71
CA GLY A 122 -20.14 -1.04 5.09
C GLY A 122 -19.66 -1.30 3.67
N ALA A 123 -19.42 -0.24 2.89
CA ALA A 123 -18.85 -0.36 1.54
C ALA A 123 -17.40 -0.87 1.60
N LEU A 124 -16.58 -0.33 2.51
CA LEU A 124 -15.19 -0.75 2.72
C LEU A 124 -15.10 -2.23 3.13
N SER A 125 -15.88 -2.64 4.13
CA SER A 125 -15.90 -4.01 4.66
C SER A 125 -16.40 -5.02 3.62
N GLY A 126 -17.23 -4.59 2.67
CA GLY A 126 -17.65 -5.39 1.51
C GLY A 126 -16.73 -5.30 0.29
N GLY A 127 -15.54 -4.72 0.41
CA GLY A 127 -14.58 -4.58 -0.68
C GLY A 127 -14.97 -3.59 -1.79
N ARG A 128 -16.01 -2.77 -1.59
CA ARG A 128 -16.51 -1.78 -2.57
C ARG A 128 -15.80 -0.43 -2.38
N LEU A 129 -14.50 -0.39 -2.66
CA LEU A 129 -13.66 0.78 -2.29
C LEU A 129 -14.06 2.06 -3.01
N ARG A 130 -14.50 1.96 -4.27
CA ARG A 130 -15.02 3.11 -5.03
C ARG A 130 -16.26 3.72 -4.37
N LEU A 131 -17.24 2.88 -4.02
CA LEU A 131 -18.47 3.30 -3.34
C LEU A 131 -18.18 3.89 -1.95
N SER A 132 -17.24 3.31 -1.20
CA SER A 132 -16.78 3.87 0.08
C SER A 132 -16.18 5.28 -0.11
N GLY A 133 -15.38 5.46 -1.16
CA GLY A 133 -14.83 6.76 -1.55
C GLY A 133 -15.90 7.78 -1.95
N GLU A 134 -16.94 7.36 -2.67
CA GLU A 134 -18.08 8.21 -3.04
C GLU A 134 -18.81 8.74 -1.80
N PHE A 135 -19.11 7.87 -0.81
CA PHE A 135 -19.74 8.29 0.44
C PHE A 135 -18.88 9.31 1.20
N LEU A 136 -17.57 9.08 1.27
CA LEU A 136 -16.66 10.00 1.95
C LEU A 136 -16.48 11.33 1.21
N ALA A 137 -16.42 11.32 -0.12
CA ALA A 137 -16.31 12.54 -0.92
C ALA A 137 -17.55 13.43 -0.79
N ALA A 138 -18.71 12.81 -0.56
CA ALA A 138 -19.97 13.50 -0.27
C ALA A 138 -20.18 13.80 1.23
N SER A 139 -19.19 13.54 2.09
CA SER A 139 -19.27 13.80 3.52
C SER A 139 -18.45 15.02 3.91
N PRO A 140 -18.91 15.82 4.89
CA PRO A 140 -18.06 16.85 5.48
C PRO A 140 -16.83 16.22 6.18
N ASP A 141 -15.83 17.05 6.46
CA ASP A 141 -14.73 16.63 7.32
C ASP A 141 -15.23 16.28 8.72
N LEU A 142 -14.58 15.28 9.33
CA LEU A 142 -14.91 14.82 10.68
C LEU A 142 -14.58 15.91 11.71
N SER A 143 -15.59 16.67 12.10
CA SER A 143 -15.46 17.74 13.09
C SER A 143 -15.06 17.19 14.47
N PRO A 144 -14.14 17.84 15.19
CA PRO A 144 -13.88 17.57 16.61
C PRO A 144 -15.13 17.73 17.50
N ASP A 145 -16.13 18.49 17.04
CA ASP A 145 -17.37 18.76 17.77
C ASP A 145 -18.38 17.61 17.71
N PHE A 146 -18.14 16.59 16.87
CA PHE A 146 -18.99 15.40 16.77
C PHE A 146 -19.18 14.76 18.15
N LEU A 147 -20.42 14.82 18.67
CA LEU A 147 -20.79 14.37 20.02
C LEU A 147 -19.83 14.81 21.13
N ALA A 148 -19.18 15.97 20.96
CA ALA A 148 -18.20 16.47 21.90
C ALA A 148 -18.85 16.87 23.23
N THR A 149 -18.05 16.77 24.29
CA THR A 149 -18.43 17.19 25.64
C THR A 149 -17.36 18.10 26.22
N ASP A 150 -17.58 18.68 27.40
CA ASP A 150 -16.56 19.47 28.11
C ASP A 150 -15.29 18.64 28.41
N ALA A 151 -15.40 17.31 28.43
CA ALA A 151 -14.27 16.39 28.61
C ALA A 151 -13.41 16.22 27.34
N GLY A 152 -13.83 16.79 26.20
CA GLY A 152 -13.13 16.73 24.92
C GLY A 152 -13.90 16.01 23.80
N PRO A 153 -13.20 15.69 22.69
CA PRO A 153 -13.77 15.00 21.53
C PRO A 153 -14.34 13.62 21.88
N HIS A 154 -15.34 13.16 21.12
CA HIS A 154 -15.92 11.84 21.31
C HIS A 154 -14.90 10.73 20.98
N PRO A 155 -14.75 9.68 21.80
CA PRO A 155 -13.71 8.66 21.62
C PRO A 155 -13.85 7.83 20.34
N PHE A 156 -15.09 7.61 19.90
CA PHE A 156 -15.38 6.91 18.64
C PHE A 156 -14.87 7.65 17.38
N LEU A 157 -14.53 8.93 17.49
CA LEU A 157 -14.04 9.74 16.37
C LEU A 157 -12.74 9.18 15.77
N THR A 158 -11.86 8.60 16.58
CA THR A 158 -10.62 7.98 16.11
C THR A 158 -10.89 6.72 15.28
N ILE A 159 -11.89 5.93 15.65
CA ILE A 159 -12.33 4.75 14.88
C ILE A 159 -12.82 5.17 13.49
N MET A 160 -13.62 6.24 13.43
CA MET A 160 -14.11 6.82 12.17
C MET A 160 -12.98 7.37 11.30
N ARG A 161 -11.96 7.99 11.91
CA ARG A 161 -10.77 8.48 11.19
C ARG A 161 -9.94 7.33 10.61
N ILE A 162 -9.73 6.26 11.38
CA ILE A 162 -8.96 5.09 10.92
C ILE A 162 -9.66 4.36 9.76
N MET A 163 -10.98 4.40 9.64
CA MET A 163 -11.67 3.94 8.43
C MET A 163 -11.16 4.64 7.17
N ARG A 164 -11.01 5.98 7.20
CA ARG A 164 -10.47 6.76 6.08
C ARG A 164 -9.03 6.34 5.75
N VAL A 165 -8.20 6.12 6.77
CA VAL A 165 -6.82 5.62 6.61
C VAL A 165 -6.80 4.27 5.90
N ARG A 166 -7.63 3.32 6.36
CA ARG A 166 -7.75 1.98 5.78
C ARG A 166 -8.22 2.04 4.32
N LEU A 167 -9.20 2.89 3.99
CA LEU A 167 -9.65 3.08 2.61
C LEU A 167 -8.51 3.53 1.68
N HIS A 168 -7.74 4.55 2.09
CA HIS A 168 -6.58 5.00 1.32
C HIS A 168 -5.56 3.88 1.10
N CYS A 169 -5.28 3.10 2.14
CA CYS A 169 -4.38 1.96 2.05
C CYS A 169 -4.87 0.93 1.03
N PHE A 170 -6.13 0.50 1.11
CA PHE A 170 -6.66 -0.55 0.24
C PHE A 170 -6.82 -0.09 -1.22
N GLN A 171 -6.97 1.22 -1.46
CA GLN A 171 -6.85 1.85 -2.78
C GLN A 171 -5.39 2.01 -3.26
N GLY A 172 -4.42 1.56 -2.47
CA GLY A 172 -3.00 1.55 -2.82
C GLY A 172 -2.26 2.87 -2.57
N ARG A 173 -2.91 3.87 -1.97
CA ARG A 173 -2.37 5.19 -1.61
C ARG A 173 -1.67 5.14 -0.25
N ILE A 174 -0.56 4.39 -0.19
CA ILE A 174 0.14 4.03 1.05
C ILE A 174 0.82 5.25 1.69
N THR A 175 1.42 6.13 0.89
CA THR A 175 2.07 7.35 1.42
C THR A 175 1.07 8.24 2.13
N GLU A 176 -0.06 8.55 1.47
CA GLU A 176 -1.12 9.37 2.05
C GLU A 176 -1.78 8.68 3.25
N ALA A 177 -1.97 7.36 3.19
CA ALA A 177 -2.51 6.61 4.33
C ALA A 177 -1.59 6.70 5.55
N ILE A 178 -0.26 6.65 5.38
CA ILE A 178 0.71 6.77 6.47
C ILE A 178 0.60 8.15 7.14
N GLU A 179 0.55 9.22 6.34
CA GLU A 179 0.42 10.59 6.87
C GLU A 179 -0.86 10.74 7.69
N LEU A 180 -1.99 10.25 7.17
CA LEU A 180 -3.27 10.27 7.89
C LEU A 180 -3.25 9.38 9.14
N GLY A 181 -2.57 8.23 9.09
CA GLY A 181 -2.44 7.30 10.21
C GLY A 181 -1.64 7.89 11.37
N GLU A 182 -0.52 8.55 11.08
CA GLU A 182 0.28 9.23 12.12
C GLU A 182 -0.49 10.41 12.73
N ALA A 183 -1.20 11.20 11.92
CA ALA A 183 -2.07 12.25 12.44
C ALA A 183 -3.20 11.69 13.32
N ALA A 184 -3.78 10.53 12.97
CA ALA A 184 -4.78 9.87 13.79
C ALA A 184 -4.19 9.36 15.13
N ARG A 185 -2.92 8.96 15.14
CA ARG A 185 -2.19 8.52 16.34
C ARG A 185 -2.02 9.64 17.36
N GLU A 186 -1.68 10.85 16.91
CA GLU A 186 -1.55 12.03 17.77
C GLU A 186 -2.86 12.43 18.45
N LEU A 187 -4.00 12.06 17.84
CA LEU A 187 -5.34 12.39 18.31
C LEU A 187 -6.00 11.26 19.12
N ALA A 188 -5.38 10.08 19.18
CA ALA A 188 -5.91 8.95 19.94
C ALA A 188 -5.66 9.17 21.43
N THR A 189 -6.72 9.11 22.24
CA THR A 189 -6.66 9.34 23.69
C THR A 189 -7.12 8.14 24.51
N GLU A 190 -7.78 7.15 23.87
CA GLU A 190 -8.24 5.92 24.52
C GLU A 190 -7.39 4.73 24.11
N THR A 191 -7.05 3.87 25.07
CA THR A 191 -6.18 2.70 24.86
C THR A 191 -6.66 1.79 23.74
N ARG A 192 -7.96 1.51 23.61
CA ARG A 192 -8.49 0.67 22.52
C ARG A 192 -8.34 1.35 21.15
N ALA A 193 -8.56 2.66 21.08
CA ALA A 193 -8.37 3.41 19.84
C ALA A 193 -6.89 3.48 19.45
N GLU A 194 -5.97 3.66 20.41
CA GLU A 194 -4.52 3.58 20.17
C GLU A 194 -4.10 2.22 19.60
N LEU A 195 -4.59 1.11 20.17
CA LEU A 195 -4.33 -0.23 19.65
C LEU A 195 -4.80 -0.40 18.20
N LEU A 196 -5.97 0.13 17.86
CA LEU A 196 -6.50 0.09 16.48
C LEU A 196 -5.66 0.95 15.53
N VAL A 197 -5.24 2.14 15.96
CA VAL A 197 -4.36 3.01 15.17
C VAL A 197 -3.04 2.33 14.89
N ASP A 198 -2.39 1.78 15.92
CA ASP A 198 -1.10 1.12 15.76
C ASP A 198 -1.19 -0.19 14.96
N ALA A 199 -2.29 -0.96 15.10
CA ALA A 199 -2.56 -2.10 14.24
C ALA A 199 -2.72 -1.67 12.76
N THR A 200 -3.42 -0.55 12.52
CA THR A 200 -3.53 0.05 11.18
C THR A 200 -2.16 0.49 10.68
N LEU A 201 -1.35 1.16 11.49
CA LEU A 201 0.02 1.53 11.12
C LEU A 201 0.84 0.27 10.77
N CYS A 202 0.69 -0.85 11.48
CA CYS A 202 1.34 -2.11 11.12
C CYS A 202 1.03 -2.55 9.68
N LEU A 203 -0.25 -2.52 9.27
CA LEU A 203 -0.67 -2.74 7.88
C LEU A 203 0.03 -1.77 6.91
N LEU A 204 0.05 -0.47 7.22
CA LEU A 204 0.63 0.55 6.35
C LEU A 204 2.15 0.38 6.19
N ARG A 205 2.86 0.19 7.31
CA ARG A 205 4.30 -0.05 7.37
C ARG A 205 4.68 -1.32 6.62
N GLY A 206 3.83 -2.35 6.68
CA GLY A 206 3.95 -3.57 5.88
C GLY A 206 3.93 -3.27 4.40
N ASN A 207 2.91 -2.54 3.92
CA ASN A 207 2.77 -2.19 2.51
C ASN A 207 3.82 -1.18 2.01
N ALA A 208 4.38 -0.37 2.91
CA ALA A 208 5.56 0.47 2.65
C ALA A 208 6.90 -0.29 2.74
N ALA A 209 6.85 -1.61 2.98
CA ALA A 209 8.01 -2.49 3.11
C ALA A 209 9.01 -2.10 4.23
N GLN A 210 8.50 -1.54 5.32
CA GLN A 210 9.28 -1.09 6.49
C GLN A 210 9.36 -2.22 7.54
N LYS A 211 10.04 -3.31 7.18
CA LYS A 211 10.07 -4.57 7.97
C LYS A 211 10.48 -4.41 9.44
N GLY A 212 11.41 -3.49 9.75
CA GLY A 212 11.82 -3.22 11.13
C GLY A 212 10.66 -2.69 11.98
N GLN A 213 9.97 -1.67 11.48
CA GLN A 213 8.82 -1.06 12.17
C GLN A 213 7.65 -2.03 12.30
N VAL A 214 7.37 -2.85 11.27
CA VAL A 214 6.34 -3.90 11.34
C VAL A 214 6.62 -4.87 12.50
N ARG A 215 7.87 -5.33 12.64
CA ARG A 215 8.25 -6.23 13.74
C ARG A 215 8.07 -5.56 15.09
N GLU A 216 8.55 -4.33 15.25
CA GLU A 216 8.42 -3.57 16.51
C GLU A 216 6.96 -3.39 16.92
N ILE A 217 6.09 -2.98 15.99
CA ILE A 217 4.66 -2.79 16.25
C ILE A 217 3.98 -4.12 16.56
N ALA A 218 4.25 -5.17 15.78
CA ALA A 218 3.67 -6.50 15.99
C ALA A 218 4.08 -7.08 17.35
N ASP A 219 5.34 -6.94 17.78
CA ASP A 219 5.83 -7.43 19.07
C ASP A 219 5.22 -6.68 20.26
N TRP A 220 4.88 -5.40 20.08
CA TRP A 220 4.12 -4.63 21.07
C TRP A 220 2.64 -5.05 21.10
N LEU A 221 1.97 -5.12 19.94
CA LEU A 221 0.55 -5.52 19.85
C LEU A 221 0.30 -6.94 20.34
N GLU A 222 1.23 -7.86 20.10
CA GLU A 222 1.14 -9.24 20.59
C GLU A 222 1.04 -9.33 22.13
N ARG A 223 1.58 -8.34 22.85
CA ARG A 223 1.53 -8.25 24.31
C ARG A 223 0.39 -7.36 24.82
N ALA A 224 -0.04 -6.39 24.02
CA ALA A 224 -0.98 -5.35 24.44
C ALA A 224 -2.43 -5.64 24.03
N LEU A 225 -2.64 -6.41 22.95
CA LEU A 225 -3.99 -6.74 22.48
C LEU A 225 -4.72 -7.66 23.48
N PRO A 226 -5.97 -7.34 23.84
CA PRO A 226 -6.83 -8.26 24.57
C PRO A 226 -7.31 -9.39 23.66
N ASP A 227 -7.85 -10.45 24.26
CA ASP A 227 -8.50 -11.52 23.50
C ASP A 227 -9.59 -10.94 22.57
N PRO A 228 -9.67 -11.41 21.29
CA PRO A 228 -10.62 -10.90 20.33
C PRO A 228 -12.04 -11.34 20.70
N THR A 229 -12.80 -10.39 21.23
CA THR A 229 -14.17 -10.59 21.76
C THR A 229 -15.22 -9.84 20.96
N ASP A 230 -14.79 -8.98 20.04
CA ASP A 230 -15.64 -8.17 19.19
C ASP A 230 -14.97 -7.90 17.83
N HIS A 231 -15.71 -7.24 16.93
CA HIS A 231 -15.26 -6.94 15.57
C HIS A 231 -14.00 -6.07 15.54
N LEU A 232 -13.90 -5.07 16.45
CA LEU A 232 -12.77 -4.14 16.48
C LEU A 232 -11.48 -4.82 16.94
N SER A 233 -11.55 -5.59 18.03
CA SER A 233 -10.42 -6.37 18.55
C SER A 233 -9.97 -7.43 17.54
N SER A 234 -10.89 -8.17 16.92
CA SER A 234 -10.59 -9.10 15.83
C SER A 234 -9.90 -8.39 14.64
N GLY A 235 -10.40 -7.19 14.28
CA GLY A 235 -9.81 -6.34 13.25
C GLY A 235 -8.37 -5.94 13.55
N CYS A 236 -8.02 -5.63 14.81
CA CYS A 236 -6.63 -5.34 15.18
C CYS A 236 -5.69 -6.51 14.88
N TYR A 237 -6.08 -7.75 15.20
CA TYR A 237 -5.28 -8.93 14.88
C TYR A 237 -5.10 -9.10 13.36
N LEU A 238 -6.15 -8.90 12.58
CA LEU A 238 -6.09 -8.99 11.11
C LEU A 238 -5.19 -7.93 10.49
N LEU A 239 -5.28 -6.67 10.96
CA LEU A 239 -4.43 -5.59 10.48
C LEU A 239 -2.94 -5.86 10.74
N VAL A 240 -2.61 -6.47 11.88
CA VAL A 240 -1.24 -6.94 12.16
C VAL A 240 -0.84 -8.07 11.21
N ALA A 241 -1.73 -9.05 10.98
CA ALA A 241 -1.47 -10.12 10.02
C ALA A 241 -1.19 -9.56 8.61
N PHE A 242 -1.96 -8.56 8.16
CA PHE A 242 -1.76 -7.91 6.87
C PHE A 242 -0.41 -7.19 6.77
N GLY A 243 0.05 -6.55 7.86
CA GLY A 243 1.39 -5.96 7.91
C GLY A 243 2.51 -7.00 7.82
N LEU A 244 2.36 -8.11 8.56
CA LEU A 244 3.33 -9.20 8.62
C LEU A 244 3.47 -9.93 7.27
N ILE A 245 2.35 -10.27 6.61
CA ILE A 245 2.40 -10.97 5.32
C ILE A 245 3.06 -10.12 4.23
N ALA A 246 2.82 -8.80 4.23
CA ALA A 246 3.41 -7.87 3.27
C ALA A 246 4.95 -7.82 3.36
N THR A 247 5.51 -8.17 4.53
CA THR A 247 6.96 -8.27 4.76
C THR A 247 7.50 -9.70 4.78
N ALA A 248 6.69 -10.65 4.30
CA ALA A 248 6.95 -12.07 4.20
C ALA A 248 7.17 -12.80 5.54
N ASP A 249 6.57 -12.32 6.64
CA ASP A 249 6.50 -13.05 7.92
C ASP A 249 5.20 -13.88 7.97
N VAL A 250 5.17 -14.92 7.11
CA VAL A 250 3.95 -15.69 6.81
C VAL A 250 3.44 -16.48 8.01
N ALA A 251 4.34 -17.10 8.77
CA ALA A 251 3.97 -17.91 9.93
C ALA A 251 3.33 -17.09 11.05
N ARG A 252 3.88 -15.90 11.37
CA ARG A 252 3.26 -15.01 12.36
C ARG A 252 1.93 -14.46 11.86
N ALA A 253 1.84 -14.07 10.58
CA ALA A 253 0.57 -13.63 10.00
C ALA A 253 -0.53 -14.69 10.15
N ALA A 254 -0.24 -15.95 9.83
CA ALA A 254 -1.16 -17.07 10.00
C ALA A 254 -1.62 -17.24 11.46
N ARG A 255 -0.72 -17.08 12.44
CA ARG A 255 -1.09 -17.12 13.87
C ARG A 255 -2.06 -16.01 14.25
N PHE A 256 -1.81 -14.77 13.81
CA PHE A 256 -2.71 -13.64 14.09
C PHE A 256 -4.11 -13.85 13.48
N VAL A 257 -4.19 -14.42 12.26
CA VAL A 257 -5.47 -14.80 11.64
C VAL A 257 -6.24 -15.82 12.47
N LEU A 258 -5.58 -16.88 12.94
CA LEU A 258 -6.22 -17.92 13.74
C LEU A 258 -6.74 -17.36 15.08
N LEU A 259 -5.99 -16.43 15.70
CA LEU A 259 -6.43 -15.73 16.89
C LEU A 259 -7.66 -14.87 16.60
N ALA A 260 -7.64 -14.07 15.53
CA ALA A 260 -8.75 -13.21 15.13
C ALA A 260 -10.06 -14.00 14.89
N GLY A 261 -9.99 -15.11 14.16
CA GLY A 261 -11.19 -15.89 13.80
C GLY A 261 -11.70 -16.81 14.92
N GLY A 262 -10.86 -17.14 15.91
CA GLY A 262 -11.20 -17.96 17.08
C GLY A 262 -11.60 -19.41 16.82
N THR A 263 -11.84 -19.80 15.56
CA THR A 263 -12.24 -21.14 15.13
C THR A 263 -11.50 -21.50 13.84
N PRO A 264 -11.36 -22.80 13.52
CA PRO A 264 -10.75 -23.22 12.25
C PRO A 264 -11.51 -22.74 11.00
N GLY A 265 -12.79 -22.41 11.11
CA GLY A 265 -13.60 -21.86 10.02
C GLY A 265 -13.46 -20.35 9.85
N LEU A 266 -12.87 -19.64 10.83
CA LEU A 266 -12.84 -18.18 10.92
C LEU A 266 -14.24 -17.54 10.85
N ASP A 267 -15.25 -18.23 11.37
CA ASP A 267 -16.67 -17.91 11.16
C ASP A 267 -17.12 -16.62 11.89
N LYS A 268 -16.29 -16.10 12.79
CA LYS A 268 -16.51 -14.80 13.49
C LYS A 268 -16.09 -13.58 12.67
N LEU A 269 -15.45 -13.79 11.52
CA LEU A 269 -14.96 -12.73 10.66
C LEU A 269 -16.00 -12.38 9.59
N THR A 270 -15.90 -11.16 9.04
CA THR A 270 -16.66 -10.79 7.86
C THR A 270 -16.30 -11.70 6.68
N ILE A 271 -17.14 -11.73 5.64
CA ILE A 271 -16.94 -12.55 4.43
C ILE A 271 -15.58 -12.25 3.80
N LEU A 272 -15.20 -10.97 3.70
CA LEU A 272 -13.92 -10.54 3.14
C LEU A 272 -12.74 -10.96 4.04
N ASP A 273 -12.82 -10.67 5.33
CA ASP A 273 -11.76 -11.00 6.29
C ASP A 273 -11.54 -12.50 6.42
N ARG A 274 -12.62 -13.29 6.38
CA ARG A 274 -12.57 -14.76 6.34
C ARG A 274 -11.86 -15.25 5.10
N ALA A 275 -12.18 -14.71 3.93
CA ALA A 275 -11.52 -15.08 2.67
C ALA A 275 -10.03 -14.73 2.70
N LEU A 276 -9.67 -13.52 3.12
CA LEU A 276 -8.27 -13.07 3.23
C LEU A 276 -7.48 -13.88 4.27
N GLY A 277 -8.11 -14.21 5.40
CA GLY A 277 -7.52 -15.08 6.42
C GLY A 277 -7.24 -16.48 5.89
N LEU A 278 -8.19 -17.10 5.19
CA LEU A 278 -7.98 -18.39 4.53
C LEU A 278 -6.89 -18.32 3.46
N GLU A 279 -6.80 -17.23 2.71
CA GLU A 279 -5.73 -17.00 1.74
C GLU A 279 -4.35 -16.96 2.39
N MET A 280 -4.22 -16.32 3.56
CA MET A 280 -2.97 -16.30 4.33
C MET A 280 -2.59 -17.69 4.85
N LEU A 281 -3.56 -18.50 5.28
CA LEU A 281 -3.32 -19.87 5.72
C LEU A 281 -2.88 -20.76 4.55
N VAL A 282 -3.47 -20.57 3.36
CA VAL A 282 -3.00 -21.21 2.11
C VAL A 282 -1.60 -20.73 1.76
N ALA A 283 -1.29 -19.44 1.88
CA ALA A 283 0.04 -18.90 1.61
C ALA A 283 1.10 -19.49 2.56
N ALA A 284 0.76 -19.72 3.83
CA ALA A 284 1.62 -20.41 4.79
C ALA A 284 1.90 -21.85 4.35
N ALA A 285 0.85 -22.63 4.06
CA ALA A 285 1.01 -24.01 3.59
C ALA A 285 1.81 -24.11 2.28
N VAL A 286 1.60 -23.17 1.35
CA VAL A 286 2.37 -23.07 0.09
C VAL A 286 3.84 -22.76 0.35
N SER A 287 4.15 -21.89 1.32
CA SER A 287 5.53 -21.57 1.72
C SER A 287 6.26 -22.79 2.27
N ASP A 288 5.54 -23.71 2.92
CA ASP A 288 6.07 -24.95 3.47
C ASP A 288 6.01 -26.14 2.47
N HIS A 289 5.56 -25.89 1.24
CA HIS A 289 5.29 -26.91 0.22
C HIS A 289 4.31 -28.02 0.69
N ASP A 290 3.41 -27.69 1.62
CA ASP A 290 2.40 -28.61 2.15
C ASP A 290 1.10 -28.52 1.36
N LEU A 291 1.00 -29.36 0.33
CA LEU A 291 -0.20 -29.47 -0.50
C LEU A 291 -1.44 -29.95 0.28
N THR A 292 -1.25 -30.76 1.32
CA THR A 292 -2.36 -31.33 2.09
C THR A 292 -3.06 -30.23 2.88
N SER A 293 -2.29 -29.43 3.64
CA SER A 293 -2.83 -28.29 4.37
C SER A 293 -3.39 -27.22 3.43
N ALA A 294 -2.70 -26.93 2.32
CA ALA A 294 -3.18 -25.98 1.32
C ALA A 294 -4.54 -26.39 0.72
N ALA A 295 -4.71 -27.67 0.40
CA ALA A 295 -5.97 -28.21 -0.09
C ALA A 295 -7.09 -28.17 0.97
N ALA A 296 -6.77 -28.45 2.23
CA ALA A 296 -7.74 -28.40 3.34
C ALA A 296 -8.24 -26.98 3.61
N TRP A 297 -7.38 -25.96 3.49
CA TRP A 297 -7.79 -24.56 3.59
C TRP A 297 -8.59 -24.11 2.37
N ARG A 298 -8.20 -24.52 1.16
CA ARG A 298 -8.99 -24.30 -0.06
C ARG A 298 -10.41 -24.84 0.06
N GLU A 299 -10.57 -26.06 0.57
CA GLU A 299 -11.89 -26.68 0.75
C GLU A 299 -12.82 -25.83 1.64
N ARG A 300 -12.27 -25.25 2.72
CA ARG A 300 -13.01 -24.34 3.61
C ARG A 300 -13.38 -23.02 2.94
N ALA A 301 -12.61 -22.60 1.94
CA ALA A 301 -12.80 -21.35 1.23
C ALA A 301 -13.83 -21.46 0.08
N LEU A 302 -14.01 -22.65 -0.50
CA LEU A 302 -14.90 -22.90 -1.64
C LEU A 302 -16.36 -22.43 -1.47
N PRO A 303 -17.00 -22.56 -0.29
CA PRO A 303 -18.37 -22.07 -0.09
C PRO A 303 -18.54 -20.56 -0.33
N LEU A 304 -17.44 -19.78 -0.31
CA LEU A 304 -17.44 -18.34 -0.53
C LEU A 304 -17.19 -17.95 -2.01
N LEU A 305 -16.95 -18.91 -2.91
CA LEU A 305 -16.58 -18.63 -4.30
C LEU A 305 -17.65 -17.84 -5.05
N ASP A 306 -18.92 -18.14 -4.79
CA ASP A 306 -20.03 -17.49 -5.48
C ASP A 306 -20.31 -16.08 -4.95
N ASP A 307 -19.82 -15.76 -3.75
CA ASP A 307 -19.99 -14.44 -3.13
C ASP A 307 -19.10 -13.39 -3.81
N ARG A 308 -19.70 -12.31 -4.28
CA ARG A 308 -19.00 -11.21 -4.98
C ARG A 308 -17.90 -10.56 -4.13
N ILE A 309 -18.07 -10.50 -2.81
CA ILE A 309 -17.11 -9.90 -1.88
C ILE A 309 -15.83 -10.75 -1.85
N ALA A 310 -15.98 -12.07 -1.71
CA ALA A 310 -14.86 -13.00 -1.51
C ALA A 310 -14.25 -13.52 -2.82
N ARG A 311 -15.02 -13.60 -3.91
CA ARG A 311 -14.64 -14.20 -5.21
C ARG A 311 -13.19 -13.94 -5.64
N PRO A 312 -12.69 -12.69 -5.78
CA PRO A 312 -11.32 -12.47 -6.22
C PRO A 312 -10.29 -13.12 -5.28
N THR A 313 -10.54 -13.12 -3.98
CA THR A 313 -9.65 -13.76 -2.99
C THR A 313 -9.69 -15.29 -3.11
N ILE A 314 -10.88 -15.89 -3.29
CA ILE A 314 -11.02 -17.33 -3.47
C ILE A 314 -10.34 -17.79 -4.77
N GLU A 315 -10.47 -17.03 -5.85
CA GLU A 315 -9.77 -17.32 -7.11
C GLU A 315 -8.24 -17.28 -6.93
N ARG A 316 -7.68 -16.36 -6.14
CA ARG A 316 -6.25 -16.39 -5.78
C ARG A 316 -5.88 -17.60 -4.94
N ILE A 317 -6.75 -18.07 -4.03
CA ILE A 317 -6.56 -19.33 -3.29
C ILE A 317 -6.48 -20.51 -4.26
N LEU A 318 -7.45 -20.65 -5.16
CA LEU A 318 -7.48 -21.69 -6.18
C LEU A 318 -6.20 -21.67 -7.00
N SER A 319 -5.78 -20.48 -7.45
CA SER A 319 -4.56 -20.33 -8.23
C SER A 319 -3.30 -20.80 -7.52
N ARG A 320 -3.13 -20.49 -6.22
CA ARG A 320 -1.96 -20.91 -5.44
C ARG A 320 -1.91 -22.43 -5.24
N VAL A 321 -3.06 -23.04 -4.92
CA VAL A 321 -3.13 -24.50 -4.71
C VAL A 321 -2.92 -25.26 -6.01
N ASP A 322 -3.53 -24.79 -7.10
CA ASP A 322 -3.37 -25.40 -8.42
C ASP A 322 -1.91 -25.32 -8.89
N LEU A 323 -1.25 -24.18 -8.69
CA LEU A 323 0.19 -24.05 -8.98
C LEU A 323 1.04 -25.01 -8.15
N LEU A 324 0.77 -25.14 -6.85
CA LEU A 324 1.47 -26.05 -5.95
C LEU A 324 1.27 -27.52 -6.37
N SER A 325 0.10 -27.87 -6.90
CA SER A 325 -0.22 -29.20 -7.42
C SER A 325 0.36 -29.48 -8.81
N GLY A 326 0.94 -28.46 -9.47
CA GLY A 326 1.54 -28.56 -10.81
C GLY A 326 0.63 -28.14 -11.98
N ASP A 327 -0.61 -27.72 -11.73
CA ASP A 327 -1.53 -27.20 -12.76
C ASP A 327 -1.35 -25.70 -12.96
N ALA A 328 -0.25 -25.33 -13.62
CA ALA A 328 0.05 -23.93 -13.92
C ALA A 328 -0.97 -23.28 -14.89
N ALA A 329 -1.67 -24.08 -15.71
CA ALA A 329 -2.66 -23.57 -16.65
C ALA A 329 -3.96 -23.15 -15.93
N SER A 330 -4.44 -23.97 -14.99
CA SER A 330 -5.55 -23.58 -14.11
C SER A 330 -5.18 -22.41 -13.21
N SER A 331 -3.97 -22.44 -12.66
CA SER A 331 -3.42 -21.34 -11.86
C SER A 331 -3.46 -20.00 -12.60
N GLU A 332 -3.04 -19.94 -13.86
CA GLU A 332 -3.07 -18.71 -14.66
C GLU A 332 -4.51 -18.22 -14.90
N ARG A 333 -5.45 -19.11 -15.20
CA ARG A 333 -6.86 -18.73 -15.42
C ARG A 333 -7.46 -18.08 -14.18
N PHE A 334 -7.32 -18.73 -13.01
CA PHE A 334 -7.86 -18.20 -11.77
C PHE A 334 -7.17 -16.90 -11.34
N ALA A 335 -5.85 -16.80 -11.49
CA ALA A 335 -5.15 -15.55 -11.16
C ALA A 335 -5.53 -14.39 -12.08
N ALA A 336 -5.75 -14.65 -13.37
CA ALA A 336 -6.22 -13.63 -14.31
C ALA A 336 -7.63 -13.14 -13.95
N SER A 337 -8.56 -14.07 -13.65
CA SER A 337 -9.91 -13.76 -13.18
C SER A 337 -9.90 -12.93 -11.89
N ALA A 338 -9.05 -13.31 -10.94
CA ALA A 338 -8.92 -12.60 -9.67
C ALA A 338 -8.46 -11.14 -9.85
N VAL A 339 -7.52 -10.91 -10.77
CA VAL A 339 -7.03 -9.56 -11.09
C VAL A 339 -8.14 -8.73 -11.73
N GLU A 340 -8.90 -9.30 -12.67
CA GLU A 340 -10.03 -8.63 -13.33
C GLU A 340 -11.10 -8.21 -12.31
N HIS A 341 -11.59 -9.15 -11.50
CA HIS A 341 -12.60 -8.86 -10.47
C HIS A 341 -12.11 -7.85 -9.41
N ALA A 342 -10.83 -7.91 -9.01
CA ALA A 342 -10.27 -6.94 -8.06
C ALA A 342 -10.15 -5.52 -8.67
N GLN A 343 -9.93 -5.41 -9.98
CA GLN A 343 -9.88 -4.14 -10.69
C GLN A 343 -11.25 -3.46 -10.78
N GLU A 344 -12.34 -4.24 -10.94
CA GLU A 344 -13.71 -3.70 -11.01
C GLU A 344 -14.10 -2.87 -9.78
N ASP A 345 -13.53 -3.15 -8.61
CA ASP A 345 -13.82 -2.49 -7.33
C ASP A 345 -12.67 -1.57 -6.83
N ASP A 346 -11.65 -1.30 -7.67
CA ASP A 346 -10.44 -0.51 -7.33
C ASP A 346 -9.64 -1.07 -6.13
N ARG A 347 -9.61 -2.40 -5.94
CA ARG A 347 -8.93 -3.07 -4.83
C ARG A 347 -7.43 -3.20 -5.07
N ALA A 348 -6.72 -2.07 -5.10
CA ALA A 348 -5.34 -1.99 -5.58
C ALA A 348 -4.34 -2.94 -4.88
N ILE A 349 -4.53 -3.21 -3.58
CA ILE A 349 -3.69 -4.19 -2.85
C ILE A 349 -3.94 -5.61 -3.36
N GLU A 350 -5.21 -6.00 -3.54
CA GLU A 350 -5.60 -7.30 -4.09
C GLU A 350 -5.18 -7.46 -5.55
N VAL A 351 -5.27 -6.40 -6.36
CA VAL A 351 -4.78 -6.37 -7.74
C VAL A 351 -3.26 -6.63 -7.78
N ALA A 352 -2.50 -5.96 -6.92
CA ALA A 352 -1.05 -6.16 -6.83
C ALA A 352 -0.71 -7.61 -6.45
N GLU A 353 -1.39 -8.18 -5.46
CA GLU A 353 -1.19 -9.58 -5.06
C GLU A 353 -1.60 -10.56 -6.18
N GLY A 354 -2.72 -10.32 -6.85
CA GLY A 354 -3.18 -11.10 -7.99
C GLY A 354 -2.16 -11.10 -9.15
N GLU A 355 -1.56 -9.95 -9.46
CA GLU A 355 -0.52 -9.83 -10.49
C GLU A 355 0.75 -10.63 -10.14
N ILE A 356 1.13 -10.68 -8.86
CA ILE A 356 2.25 -11.53 -8.40
C ILE A 356 1.90 -13.01 -8.58
N VAL A 357 0.71 -13.44 -8.18
CA VAL A 357 0.26 -14.84 -8.35
C VAL A 357 0.18 -15.20 -9.84
N LEU A 358 -0.37 -14.33 -10.68
CA LEU A 358 -0.46 -14.51 -12.12
C LEU A 358 0.92 -14.59 -12.78
N ALA A 359 1.87 -13.77 -12.35
CA ALA A 359 3.24 -13.82 -12.84
C ALA A 359 3.90 -15.17 -12.50
N ARG A 360 3.69 -15.73 -11.31
CA ARG A 360 4.20 -17.07 -10.94
C ARG A 360 3.66 -18.16 -11.86
N ALA A 361 2.35 -18.16 -12.12
CA ALA A 361 1.72 -19.11 -13.06
C ALA A 361 2.31 -18.99 -14.48
N ARG A 362 2.45 -17.77 -14.98
CA ARG A 362 3.07 -17.49 -16.30
C ARG A 362 4.53 -17.94 -16.37
N ILE A 363 5.30 -17.76 -15.30
CA ILE A 363 6.69 -18.24 -15.22
C ILE A 363 6.73 -19.78 -15.31
N ALA A 364 5.85 -20.48 -14.59
CA ALA A 364 5.73 -21.94 -14.65
C ALA A 364 5.34 -22.44 -16.06
N LEU A 365 4.51 -21.69 -16.78
CA LEU A 365 4.17 -21.93 -18.19
C LEU A 365 5.24 -21.48 -19.20
N SER A 366 6.42 -21.06 -18.75
CA SER A 366 7.50 -20.51 -19.59
C SER A 366 7.14 -19.24 -20.37
N ARG A 367 6.09 -18.51 -19.97
CA ARG A 367 5.63 -17.24 -20.56
C ARG A 367 6.35 -16.03 -19.95
N ARG A 368 7.68 -16.10 -19.90
CA ARG A 368 8.55 -15.15 -19.17
C ARG A 368 8.40 -13.70 -19.65
N GLY A 369 8.13 -13.48 -20.94
CA GLY A 369 7.93 -12.14 -21.50
C GLY A 369 6.70 -11.44 -20.92
N ALA A 370 5.56 -12.14 -20.89
CA ALA A 370 4.32 -11.62 -20.32
C ALA A 370 4.44 -11.37 -18.80
N ALA A 371 5.03 -12.31 -18.06
CA ALA A 371 5.31 -12.14 -16.63
C ALA A 371 6.23 -10.93 -16.38
N SER A 372 7.30 -10.78 -17.17
CA SER A 372 8.22 -9.64 -16.99
C SER A 372 7.53 -8.31 -17.25
N ALA A 373 6.70 -8.23 -18.30
CA ALA A 373 5.98 -7.02 -18.65
C ALA A 373 5.01 -6.58 -17.55
N SER A 374 4.18 -7.50 -17.02
CA SER A 374 3.22 -7.16 -15.97
C SER A 374 3.91 -6.76 -14.66
N LEU A 375 4.96 -7.49 -14.26
CA LEU A 375 5.75 -7.16 -13.06
C LEU A 375 6.47 -5.81 -13.17
N GLU A 376 6.95 -5.44 -14.35
CA GLU A 376 7.56 -4.11 -14.58
C GLU A 376 6.53 -2.98 -14.52
N VAL A 377 5.28 -3.22 -14.94
CA VAL A 377 4.16 -2.27 -14.79
C VAL A 377 3.80 -2.10 -13.31
N LEU A 378 3.56 -3.21 -12.61
CA LEU A 378 3.26 -3.20 -11.17
C LEU A 378 4.34 -2.45 -10.38
N ALA A 379 5.60 -2.80 -10.59
CA ALA A 379 6.71 -2.18 -9.87
C ALA A 379 6.88 -0.68 -10.15
N ARG A 380 6.36 -0.17 -11.27
CA ARG A 380 6.40 1.25 -11.62
C ARG A 380 5.27 2.02 -10.95
N SER A 381 4.04 1.50 -11.00
CA SER A 381 2.89 2.14 -10.34
C SER A 381 3.07 2.17 -8.82
N SER A 382 3.64 1.11 -8.23
CA SER A 382 3.91 1.02 -6.78
C SER A 382 4.82 2.12 -6.20
N VAL A 383 5.69 2.74 -7.01
CA VAL A 383 6.60 3.78 -6.49
C VAL A 383 5.84 5.07 -6.20
N GLY A 384 4.95 5.47 -7.10
CA GLY A 384 4.21 6.73 -6.96
C GLY A 384 3.25 6.72 -5.76
N SER A 385 2.69 5.56 -5.45
CA SER A 385 1.71 5.40 -4.38
C SER A 385 2.30 4.95 -3.03
N GLY A 386 3.61 4.69 -2.97
CA GLY A 386 4.28 4.20 -1.76
C GLY A 386 4.08 2.71 -1.47
N HIS A 387 3.43 1.94 -2.35
CA HIS A 387 3.20 0.50 -2.19
C HIS A 387 4.47 -0.33 -2.47
N LEU A 388 5.51 -0.12 -1.68
CA LEU A 388 6.84 -0.71 -1.89
C LEU A 388 6.88 -2.23 -1.68
N ALA A 389 5.94 -2.82 -0.91
CA ALA A 389 5.84 -4.27 -0.75
C ALA A 389 5.56 -4.97 -2.10
N ALA A 390 4.60 -4.48 -2.88
CA ALA A 390 4.33 -4.98 -4.23
C ALA A 390 5.55 -4.86 -5.15
N ARG A 391 6.28 -3.74 -5.09
CA ARG A 391 7.54 -3.56 -5.84
C ARG A 391 8.58 -4.60 -5.43
N GLN A 392 8.74 -4.89 -4.14
CA GLN A 392 9.68 -5.90 -3.65
C GLN A 392 9.27 -7.31 -4.09
N SER A 393 7.98 -7.64 -4.04
CA SER A 393 7.44 -8.91 -4.56
C SER A 393 7.71 -9.05 -6.07
N ALA A 394 7.41 -8.02 -6.87
CA ALA A 394 7.70 -8.04 -8.30
C ALA A 394 9.20 -8.20 -8.59
N ALA A 395 10.06 -7.56 -7.79
CA ALA A 395 11.50 -7.73 -7.89
C ALA A 395 11.96 -9.16 -7.59
N ARG A 396 11.34 -9.83 -6.60
CA ARG A 396 11.63 -11.24 -6.26
C ARG A 396 11.27 -12.17 -7.41
N GLU A 397 10.07 -12.03 -7.97
CA GLU A 397 9.62 -12.87 -9.08
C GLU A 397 10.48 -12.66 -10.34
N LEU A 398 10.84 -11.41 -10.67
CA LEU A 398 11.76 -11.14 -11.79
C LEU A 398 13.15 -11.77 -11.58
N ARG A 399 13.67 -11.75 -10.35
CA ARG A 399 14.97 -12.37 -10.04
C ARG A 399 14.94 -13.88 -10.26
N SER A 400 13.82 -14.55 -10.01
CA SER A 400 13.68 -16.01 -10.22
C SER A 400 13.91 -16.42 -11.69
N ILE A 401 13.68 -15.51 -12.63
CA ILE A 401 13.90 -15.71 -14.07
C ILE A 401 15.13 -14.95 -14.62
N GLY A 402 16.04 -14.52 -13.74
CA GLY A 402 17.28 -13.85 -14.13
C GLY A 402 17.12 -12.38 -14.57
N ARG A 403 15.98 -11.75 -14.25
CA ARG A 403 15.68 -10.35 -14.59
C ARG A 403 15.75 -9.45 -13.35
N ARG A 404 16.03 -8.16 -13.55
CA ARG A 404 16.07 -7.17 -12.47
C ARG A 404 15.29 -5.91 -12.87
N LEU A 405 14.42 -5.47 -11.96
CA LEU A 405 13.78 -4.16 -12.07
C LEU A 405 14.81 -3.07 -12.29
N ARG A 406 14.42 -2.04 -13.05
CA ARG A 406 15.19 -0.80 -13.12
C ARG A 406 15.26 -0.17 -11.71
N PRO A 407 16.42 0.37 -11.30
CA PRO A 407 16.52 1.10 -10.04
C PRO A 407 15.47 2.21 -9.97
N ALA A 408 14.95 2.47 -8.77
CA ALA A 408 14.02 3.58 -8.59
C ALA A 408 14.78 4.90 -8.77
N THR A 409 14.13 5.90 -9.35
CA THR A 409 14.75 7.21 -9.53
C THR A 409 15.12 7.79 -8.16
N GLY A 410 16.38 8.21 -7.99
CA GLY A 410 16.86 8.77 -6.73
C GLY A 410 17.25 7.76 -5.65
N SER A 411 17.19 6.44 -5.92
CA SER A 411 17.66 5.40 -4.97
C SER A 411 19.17 5.44 -4.67
N GLY A 412 19.94 6.23 -5.43
CA GLY A 412 21.38 6.35 -5.28
C GLY A 412 22.10 5.00 -5.37
N PHE A 413 23.13 4.82 -4.53
CA PHE A 413 23.89 3.57 -4.47
C PHE A 413 23.08 2.39 -3.91
N ASP A 414 22.04 2.62 -3.11
CA ASP A 414 21.24 1.55 -2.50
C ASP A 414 20.42 0.77 -3.54
N GLY A 415 20.05 1.43 -4.66
CA GLY A 415 19.38 0.77 -5.77
C GLY A 415 20.30 -0.01 -6.73
N LEU A 416 21.62 0.06 -6.54
CA LEU A 416 22.61 -0.55 -7.44
C LEU A 416 23.12 -1.90 -6.94
N SER A 417 23.32 -2.83 -7.87
CA SER A 417 24.12 -4.04 -7.63
C SER A 417 25.59 -3.70 -7.48
N ALA A 418 26.38 -4.60 -6.90
CA ALA A 418 27.84 -4.48 -6.82
C ALA A 418 28.47 -4.11 -8.18
N ARG A 419 27.97 -4.70 -9.26
CA ARG A 419 28.47 -4.41 -10.61
C ARG A 419 28.11 -3.02 -11.11
N GLU A 420 26.87 -2.60 -10.90
CA GLU A 420 26.44 -1.24 -11.25
C GLU A 420 27.13 -0.19 -10.37
N ARG A 421 27.44 -0.49 -9.11
CA ARG A 421 28.25 0.36 -8.23
C ARG A 421 29.67 0.53 -8.78
N ALA A 422 30.33 -0.56 -9.18
CA ALA A 422 31.64 -0.49 -9.83
C ALA A 422 31.61 0.37 -11.11
N VAL A 423 30.58 0.18 -11.96
CA VAL A 423 30.37 1.04 -13.14
C VAL A 423 30.16 2.49 -12.74
N ALA A 424 29.35 2.78 -11.71
CA ALA A 424 29.12 4.14 -11.24
C ALA A 424 30.41 4.83 -10.80
N LEU A 425 31.25 4.15 -10.00
CA LEU A 425 32.54 4.67 -9.54
C LEU A 425 33.47 4.98 -10.72
N LEU A 426 33.62 4.05 -11.67
CA LEU A 426 34.44 4.27 -12.86
C LEU A 426 33.91 5.41 -13.76
N VAL A 427 32.59 5.59 -13.85
CA VAL A 427 32.00 6.73 -14.57
C VAL A 427 32.38 8.04 -13.88
N VAL A 428 32.39 8.10 -12.55
CA VAL A 428 32.79 9.29 -11.79
C VAL A 428 34.29 9.56 -11.91
N GLU A 429 35.11 8.51 -12.00
CA GLU A 429 36.54 8.62 -12.34
C GLU A 429 36.78 9.10 -13.79
N GLY A 430 35.72 9.14 -14.60
CA GLY A 430 35.75 9.67 -15.95
C GLY A 430 36.09 8.63 -17.02
N PHE A 431 35.93 7.34 -16.74
CA PHE A 431 36.15 6.29 -17.73
C PHE A 431 35.01 6.27 -18.77
N GLY A 432 35.38 6.04 -20.04
CA GLY A 432 34.43 5.78 -21.13
C GLY A 432 33.93 4.33 -21.14
N ASN A 433 32.86 4.03 -21.88
CA ASN A 433 32.25 2.69 -21.87
C ASN A 433 33.24 1.59 -22.28
N GLN A 434 34.11 1.84 -23.25
CA GLN A 434 35.14 0.92 -23.69
C GLN A 434 36.19 0.64 -22.60
N ALA A 435 36.65 1.68 -21.89
CA ALA A 435 37.60 1.53 -20.80
C ALA A 435 36.97 0.79 -19.61
N ILE A 436 35.73 1.12 -19.25
CA ILE A 436 34.96 0.39 -18.24
C ILE A 436 34.77 -1.07 -18.65
N ALA A 437 34.47 -1.34 -19.93
CA ALA A 437 34.29 -2.69 -20.45
C ALA A 437 35.58 -3.52 -20.32
N ALA A 438 36.73 -2.94 -20.64
CA ALA A 438 38.03 -3.57 -20.47
C ALA A 438 38.36 -3.84 -18.99
N GLU A 439 38.23 -2.82 -18.14
CA GLU A 439 38.53 -2.88 -16.70
C GLU A 439 37.68 -3.92 -15.98
N LEU A 440 36.40 -3.98 -16.34
CA LEU A 440 35.45 -4.86 -15.71
C LEU A 440 35.37 -6.23 -16.41
N HIS A 441 35.96 -6.44 -17.58
CA HIS A 441 35.73 -7.64 -18.40
C HIS A 441 34.24 -7.83 -18.79
N LEU A 442 33.63 -6.78 -19.35
CA LEU A 442 32.27 -6.77 -19.89
C LEU A 442 32.27 -6.40 -21.37
N SER A 443 31.14 -6.60 -22.06
CA SER A 443 30.92 -5.97 -23.37
C SER A 443 30.55 -4.49 -23.21
N GLU A 444 30.90 -3.65 -24.18
CA GLU A 444 30.51 -2.23 -24.20
C GLU A 444 29.00 -2.03 -24.11
N HIS A 445 28.23 -2.92 -24.77
CA HIS A 445 26.77 -2.91 -24.68
C HIS A 445 26.28 -3.16 -23.25
N THR A 446 26.88 -4.10 -22.53
CA THR A 446 26.55 -4.36 -21.12
C THR A 446 26.86 -3.16 -20.24
N VAL A 447 28.00 -2.49 -20.48
CA VAL A 447 28.34 -1.25 -19.79
C VAL A 447 27.32 -0.14 -20.09
N GLN A 448 26.88 0.03 -21.34
CA GLN A 448 25.86 1.01 -21.70
C GLN A 448 24.55 0.78 -20.93
N VAL A 449 24.12 -0.47 -20.80
CA VAL A 449 22.95 -0.85 -20.00
C VAL A 449 23.17 -0.51 -18.53
N HIS A 450 24.33 -0.85 -17.96
CA HIS A 450 24.65 -0.49 -16.58
C HIS A 450 24.69 1.01 -16.34
N VAL A 451 25.31 1.80 -17.23
CA VAL A 451 25.32 3.26 -17.16
C VAL A 451 23.88 3.81 -17.16
N SER A 452 23.01 3.33 -18.06
CA SER A 452 21.60 3.76 -18.09
C SER A 452 20.86 3.49 -16.78
N ARG A 453 21.17 2.37 -16.11
CA ARG A 453 20.60 1.99 -14.82
C ARG A 453 21.19 2.81 -13.67
N VAL A 454 22.49 3.13 -13.71
CA VAL A 454 23.15 4.04 -12.78
C VAL A 454 22.54 5.44 -12.87
N LEU A 455 22.42 6.01 -14.07
CA LEU A 455 21.81 7.32 -14.28
C LEU A 455 20.38 7.38 -13.72
N ALA A 456 19.60 6.33 -13.96
CA ALA A 456 18.26 6.21 -13.38
C ALA A 456 18.31 6.19 -11.84
N ALA A 457 19.17 5.36 -11.24
CA ALA A 457 19.30 5.27 -9.78
C ALA A 457 19.62 6.62 -9.12
N PHE A 458 20.42 7.46 -9.78
CA PHE A 458 20.78 8.79 -9.28
C PHE A 458 19.81 9.90 -9.71
N GLY A 459 18.83 9.59 -10.57
CA GLY A 459 17.86 10.57 -11.07
C GLY A 459 18.48 11.66 -11.96
N VAL A 460 19.60 11.35 -12.59
CA VAL A 460 20.37 12.30 -13.39
C VAL A 460 20.28 11.99 -14.88
N PRO A 461 20.15 13.02 -15.74
CA PRO A 461 19.94 12.81 -17.17
C PRO A 461 21.21 12.43 -17.92
N SER A 462 22.39 12.59 -17.29
CA SER A 462 23.67 12.38 -17.96
C SER A 462 24.78 11.94 -17.00
N ARG A 463 25.81 11.31 -17.54
CA ARG A 463 27.03 10.96 -16.78
C ARG A 463 27.74 12.15 -16.17
N PHE A 464 27.61 13.32 -16.79
CA PHE A 464 28.17 14.55 -16.26
C PHE A 464 27.42 14.98 -15.00
N ALA A 465 26.09 14.96 -15.04
CA ALA A 465 25.26 15.24 -13.87
C ALA A 465 25.51 14.22 -12.75
N LEU A 466 25.70 12.93 -13.09
CA LEU A 466 26.11 11.90 -12.12
C LEU A 466 27.45 12.25 -11.45
N ALA A 467 28.48 12.56 -12.24
CA ALA A 467 29.79 12.90 -11.70
C ALA A 467 29.76 14.16 -10.85
N ALA A 468 29.00 15.18 -11.27
CA ALA A 468 28.82 16.40 -10.50
C ALA A 468 28.12 16.14 -9.14
N GLN A 469 27.13 15.25 -9.12
CA GLN A 469 26.42 14.87 -7.89
C GLN A 469 27.29 14.04 -6.94
N LEU A 470 28.16 13.17 -7.46
CA LEU A 470 28.98 12.26 -6.66
C LEU A 470 30.37 12.82 -6.30
N ALA A 471 30.86 13.84 -7.00
CA ALA A 471 32.16 14.45 -6.73
C ALA A 471 32.39 14.88 -5.26
N PRO A 472 31.40 15.45 -4.53
CA PRO A 472 31.59 15.80 -3.12
C PRO A 472 31.78 14.62 -2.17
N LEU A 473 31.38 13.41 -2.59
CA LEU A 473 31.37 12.20 -1.75
C LEU A 473 32.62 11.34 -1.92
N LEU A 474 33.44 11.61 -2.93
CA LEU A 474 34.66 10.87 -3.17
C LEU A 474 35.82 11.47 -2.37
N PRO A 475 36.71 10.64 -1.79
CA PRO A 475 37.97 11.13 -1.25
C PRO A 475 38.66 11.94 -2.34
N GLN A 476 39.03 13.18 -2.02
CA GLN A 476 39.97 13.90 -2.86
C GLN A 476 41.25 13.09 -2.86
N THR A 477 41.57 12.44 -3.98
CA THR A 477 42.87 11.81 -4.14
C THR A 477 43.91 12.92 -4.13
N THR A 478 44.46 13.21 -2.95
CA THR A 478 45.61 14.08 -2.75
C THR A 478 46.84 13.29 -3.12
N ASP A 479 47.09 13.13 -4.42
CA ASP A 479 48.35 12.63 -4.97
C ASP A 479 48.46 13.03 -6.46
N ASP A 480 49.58 13.49 -7.03
CA ASP A 480 50.51 14.57 -6.66
C ASP A 480 51.16 15.02 -7.99
N ALA A 481 50.95 16.28 -8.40
CA ALA A 481 51.60 17.08 -9.47
C ALA A 481 50.56 18.00 -10.14
N ALA A 482 50.77 19.32 -10.07
CA ALA A 482 49.92 20.27 -10.77
C ALA A 482 49.91 19.95 -12.29
N PRO A 483 48.75 19.63 -12.90
CA PRO A 483 48.70 19.35 -14.32
C PRO A 483 49.19 20.57 -15.10
N PRO A 484 49.88 20.36 -16.24
CA PRO A 484 50.59 21.40 -16.96
C PRO A 484 49.66 22.57 -17.33
N PRO A 485 50.19 23.82 -17.32
CA PRO A 485 49.38 25.01 -17.49
C PRO A 485 48.68 25.00 -18.85
N LEU A 486 47.40 25.37 -18.83
CA LEU A 486 46.58 25.54 -20.01
C LEU A 486 46.78 26.95 -20.60
N THR A 487 46.60 27.09 -21.91
CA THR A 487 46.53 28.42 -22.54
C THR A 487 45.27 29.17 -22.08
N PRO A 488 45.21 30.51 -22.20
CA PRO A 488 44.01 31.28 -21.84
C PRO A 488 42.74 30.75 -22.52
N ARG A 489 42.87 30.28 -23.77
CA ARG A 489 41.74 29.73 -24.52
C ARG A 489 41.31 28.35 -24.04
N GLN A 490 42.26 27.52 -23.62
CA GLN A 490 41.98 26.22 -23.03
C GLN A 490 41.34 26.37 -21.64
N HIS A 491 41.77 27.35 -20.83
CA HIS A 491 41.11 27.69 -19.56
C HIS A 491 39.65 28.08 -19.79
N ALA A 492 39.37 29.02 -20.72
CA ALA A 492 37.98 29.39 -21.03
C ALA A 492 37.11 28.21 -21.49
N VAL A 493 37.69 27.25 -22.21
CA VAL A 493 36.99 26.00 -22.55
C VAL A 493 36.76 25.13 -21.31
N VAL A 494 37.74 25.00 -20.42
CA VAL A 494 37.61 24.26 -19.15
C VAL A 494 36.53 24.86 -18.26
N ASP A 495 36.46 26.19 -18.12
CA ASP A 495 35.45 26.88 -17.31
C ASP A 495 34.04 26.48 -17.77
N HIS A 496 33.81 26.45 -19.08
CA HIS A 496 32.54 25.99 -19.63
C HIS A 496 32.32 24.48 -19.55
N ILE A 497 33.38 23.65 -19.55
CA ILE A 497 33.28 22.22 -19.25
C ILE A 497 32.82 22.01 -17.80
N VAL A 498 33.35 22.77 -16.85
CA VAL A 498 32.95 22.73 -15.42
C VAL A 498 31.49 23.12 -15.23
N LEU A 499 31.00 24.07 -16.03
CA LEU A 499 29.59 24.48 -16.09
C LEU A 499 28.67 23.45 -16.79
N GLY A 500 29.23 22.39 -17.38
CA GLY A 500 28.46 21.32 -18.02
C GLY A 500 27.96 21.63 -19.43
N HIS A 501 28.48 22.68 -20.08
CA HIS A 501 28.08 23.04 -21.44
C HIS A 501 28.51 21.97 -22.47
N SER A 502 27.72 21.80 -23.54
CA SER A 502 28.06 21.00 -24.72
C SER A 502 29.09 21.70 -25.61
N ASN A 503 29.72 21.00 -26.55
CA ASN A 503 30.66 21.64 -27.49
C ASN A 503 29.98 22.72 -28.35
N GLU A 504 28.70 22.56 -28.67
CA GLU A 504 27.89 23.57 -29.37
C GLU A 504 27.65 24.81 -28.52
N GLN A 505 27.29 24.63 -27.24
CA GLN A 505 27.10 25.72 -26.29
C GLN A 505 28.40 26.48 -26.03
N ILE A 506 29.53 25.77 -25.88
CA ILE A 506 30.86 26.37 -25.74
C ILE A 506 31.26 27.12 -27.01
N SER A 507 30.98 26.56 -28.18
CA SER A 507 31.22 27.18 -29.49
C SER A 507 30.49 28.52 -29.58
N HIS A 508 29.21 28.54 -29.20
CA HIS A 508 28.38 29.74 -29.17
C HIS A 508 28.89 30.77 -28.15
N GLN A 509 29.21 30.37 -26.92
CA GLN A 509 29.65 31.27 -25.86
C GLN A 509 31.03 31.87 -26.11
N LEU A 510 31.96 31.09 -26.69
CA LEU A 510 33.31 31.54 -26.95
C LEU A 510 33.48 32.19 -28.34
N GLY A 511 32.48 32.13 -29.22
CA GLY A 511 32.57 32.68 -30.57
C GLY A 511 33.58 31.96 -31.47
N VAL A 512 33.69 30.63 -31.34
CA VAL A 512 34.55 29.77 -32.18
C VAL A 512 33.77 28.60 -32.72
N SER A 513 34.24 27.94 -33.78
CA SER A 513 33.57 26.76 -34.32
C SER A 513 33.61 25.56 -33.34
N VAL A 514 32.61 24.67 -33.42
CA VAL A 514 32.55 23.41 -32.67
C VAL A 514 33.83 22.59 -32.84
N LYS A 515 34.37 22.52 -34.06
CA LYS A 515 35.63 21.83 -34.37
C LYS A 515 36.85 22.40 -33.64
N THR A 516 36.86 23.72 -33.42
CA THR A 516 37.90 24.38 -32.61
C THR A 516 37.74 24.04 -31.13
N VAL A 517 36.51 23.97 -30.62
CA VAL A 517 36.24 23.51 -29.24
C VAL A 517 36.69 22.06 -29.06
N GLU A 518 36.36 21.16 -29.98
CA GLU A 518 36.80 19.76 -29.96
C GLU A 518 38.32 19.63 -29.92
N LYS A 519 39.02 20.45 -30.71
CA LYS A 519 40.49 20.51 -30.69
C LYS A 519 41.02 20.95 -29.33
N HIS A 520 40.43 21.98 -28.72
CA HIS A 520 40.82 22.44 -27.38
C HIS A 520 40.52 21.38 -26.31
N VAL A 521 39.36 20.73 -26.35
CA VAL A 521 38.99 19.65 -25.43
C VAL A 521 39.98 18.49 -25.53
N SER A 522 40.32 18.07 -26.75
CA SER A 522 41.28 16.97 -26.99
C SER A 522 42.68 17.31 -26.47
N GLU A 523 43.13 18.55 -26.67
CA GLU A 523 44.42 19.02 -26.18
C GLU A 523 44.45 19.16 -24.65
N VAL A 524 43.34 19.56 -24.03
CA VAL A 524 43.18 19.56 -22.56
C VAL A 524 43.25 18.14 -22.03
N PHE A 525 42.56 17.17 -22.65
CA PHE A 525 42.62 15.76 -22.25
C PHE A 525 44.04 15.22 -22.26
N ARG A 526 44.75 15.48 -23.37
CA ARG A 526 46.14 15.08 -23.54
C ARG A 526 47.05 15.72 -22.49
N ARG A 527 46.92 17.02 -22.25
CA ARG A 527 47.76 17.77 -21.29
C ARG A 527 47.50 17.37 -19.85
N TRP A 528 46.25 17.24 -19.47
CA TRP A 528 45.87 16.88 -18.10
C TRP A 528 45.85 15.37 -17.87
N ASN A 529 46.23 14.58 -18.88
CA ASN A 529 46.23 13.12 -18.86
C ASN A 529 44.90 12.53 -18.37
N VAL A 530 43.79 13.07 -18.90
CA VAL A 530 42.43 12.64 -18.55
C VAL A 530 41.74 12.04 -19.77
N ALA A 531 41.03 10.94 -19.55
CA ALA A 531 40.31 10.23 -20.61
C ALA A 531 38.96 10.86 -20.97
N SER A 532 38.48 11.86 -20.20
CA SER A 532 37.17 12.45 -20.44
C SER A 532 36.99 13.85 -19.84
N ARG A 533 35.88 14.49 -20.24
CA ARG A 533 35.41 15.78 -19.70
C ARG A 533 35.18 15.73 -18.18
N ILE A 534 34.79 14.57 -17.66
CA ILE A 534 34.58 14.38 -16.21
C ILE A 534 35.92 14.48 -15.48
N GLY A 535 36.98 13.86 -16.03
CA GLY A 535 38.33 14.00 -15.50
C GLY A 535 38.82 15.45 -15.50
N VAL A 536 38.51 16.22 -16.55
CA VAL A 536 38.80 17.67 -16.61
C VAL A 536 38.08 18.42 -15.49
N SER A 537 36.78 18.22 -15.31
CA SER A 537 36.00 18.91 -14.27
C SER A 537 36.47 18.58 -12.86
N ARG A 538 36.87 17.33 -12.59
CA ARG A 538 37.41 16.91 -11.30
C ARG A 538 38.69 17.69 -10.95
N ILE A 539 39.65 17.72 -11.87
CA ILE A 539 40.92 18.44 -11.72
C ILE A 539 40.70 19.95 -11.54
N ALA A 540 39.77 20.54 -12.30
CA ALA A 540 39.48 21.96 -12.23
C ALA A 540 38.85 22.35 -10.88
N ARG A 541 37.89 21.56 -10.38
CA ARG A 541 37.19 21.84 -9.11
C ARG A 541 38.06 21.68 -7.86
N THR A 542 39.04 20.77 -7.89
CA THR A 542 40.04 20.66 -6.81
C THR A 542 41.00 21.85 -6.72
N ARG A 543 40.95 22.81 -7.65
CA ARG A 543 41.78 24.03 -7.64
C ARG A 543 41.05 25.30 -7.18
N GLU A 544 39.72 25.27 -7.09
CA GLU A 544 38.89 26.43 -6.73
C GLU A 544 38.45 26.44 -5.25
N GLY A 545 38.60 25.31 -4.55
CA GLY A 545 38.44 25.21 -3.09
C GLY A 545 39.79 25.02 -2.41
#